data_AF-A0AAN4YQA0-F1
#
_entry.id   AF-A0AAN4YQA0-F1
#
_cell.length_a   1.000
_cell.length_b   1.000
_cell.length_c   1.000
_cell.angle_alpha   90.00
_cell.angle_beta   90.00
_cell.angle_gamma   90.00
#
_symmetry.space_group_name_H-M   'P 1'
#
loop_
_entity.id
_entity.type
_entity.pdbx_description
1 polymer ?
#
loop_
_entity_poly.entity_id
_entity_poly.type
_entity_poly.pdbx_seq_one_letter_code
_entity_poly.pdbx_strand_id
1 'polypeptide(L)'
;MASMLPTRAARTIACSACRTIVCPSTIGSASLLRRGLSTSTEQTPVDYADKPRWSYTPPSAKAPFSLRLNSKRRDYPVNTDPQVLDEFYIRMLGNDGDKLLSDETKWLAVTHKSFDQGRRGFNDRLAFLGV
;
A
#
# COMPACT_ATOMS: atom_id res chain seq x y z
N MET A 1 -46.52 -36.57 8.68
CA MET A 1 -47.34 -35.38 8.98
C MET A 1 -46.40 -34.21 9.20
N ALA A 2 -46.71 -33.02 8.66
CA ALA A 2 -45.84 -31.84 8.73
C ALA A 2 -46.35 -30.83 9.77
N SER A 3 -45.47 -30.29 10.61
CA SER A 3 -45.81 -29.28 11.61
C SER A 3 -45.35 -27.87 11.20
N MET A 4 -46.34 -27.03 10.94
CA MET A 4 -46.30 -25.55 10.94
C MET A 4 -45.84 -25.03 12.32
N LEU A 5 -45.28 -23.83 12.55
CA LEU A 5 -44.87 -22.61 11.79
C LEU A 5 -43.88 -21.85 12.76
N PRO A 6 -43.42 -20.58 12.58
CA PRO A 6 -43.52 -19.63 11.46
C PRO A 6 -42.19 -18.98 10.98
N THR A 7 -42.20 -18.48 9.75
CA THR A 7 -41.16 -17.61 9.18
C THR A 7 -41.16 -16.22 9.81
N ARG A 8 -40.03 -15.76 10.36
CA ARG A 8 -39.90 -14.40 10.94
C ARG A 8 -39.77 -13.35 9.82
N ALA A 9 -40.88 -12.70 9.48
CA ALA A 9 -40.92 -11.68 8.43
C ALA A 9 -40.04 -10.45 8.74
N ALA A 10 -39.20 -10.05 7.80
CA ALA A 10 -38.50 -8.78 7.83
C ALA A 10 -39.45 -7.65 7.43
N ARG A 11 -39.69 -6.69 8.34
CA ARG A 11 -40.49 -5.50 8.04
C ARG A 11 -39.64 -4.46 7.31
N THR A 12 -39.78 -4.39 5.99
CA THR A 12 -39.31 -3.25 5.19
C THR A 12 -40.21 -2.04 5.46
N ILE A 13 -39.71 -1.03 6.16
CA ILE A 13 -40.38 0.28 6.26
C ILE A 13 -40.01 1.07 5.01
N ALA A 14 -40.90 1.04 4.02
CA ALA A 14 -40.87 1.97 2.89
C ALA A 14 -41.80 3.15 3.21
N CYS A 15 -41.23 4.35 3.39
CA CYS A 15 -41.98 5.58 3.51
C CYS A 15 -41.65 6.49 2.33
N SER A 16 -42.58 6.57 1.38
CA SER A 16 -42.53 7.47 0.22
C SER A 16 -43.21 8.81 0.54
N ALA A 17 -42.44 9.89 0.67
CA ALA A 17 -42.87 11.26 0.35
C ALA A 17 -41.68 12.23 0.39
N CYS A 18 -41.52 13.03 -0.65
CA CYS A 18 -40.40 13.97 -0.80
C CYS A 18 -40.60 15.24 0.05
N ARG A 19 -39.52 15.78 0.63
CA ARG A 19 -39.25 17.23 0.68
C ARG A 19 -37.75 17.51 0.56
N THR A 20 -37.38 18.30 -0.43
CA THR A 20 -36.04 18.89 -0.61
C THR A 20 -35.75 19.92 0.47
N ILE A 21 -34.60 19.80 1.15
CA ILE A 21 -33.98 20.88 1.93
C ILE A 21 -32.49 20.91 1.57
N VAL A 22 -31.94 22.12 1.44
CA VAL A 22 -30.62 22.39 0.85
C VAL A 22 -29.63 22.84 1.94
N CYS A 23 -28.46 22.18 1.97
CA CYS A 23 -27.21 22.58 2.66
C CYS A 23 -27.20 22.69 4.21
N PRO A 24 -26.01 22.70 4.86
CA PRO A 24 -24.67 22.32 4.40
C PRO A 24 -24.09 21.09 5.16
N SER A 25 -23.03 20.49 4.61
CA SER A 25 -22.39 19.28 5.17
C SER A 25 -21.44 19.57 6.34
N THR A 26 -21.91 19.43 7.58
CA THR A 26 -21.02 19.21 8.73
C THR A 26 -20.60 17.74 8.76
N ILE A 27 -19.31 17.46 8.59
CA ILE A 27 -18.77 16.08 8.61
C ILE A 27 -18.74 15.57 10.05
N GLY A 28 -19.88 15.09 10.54
CA GLY A 28 -19.98 14.34 11.78
C GLY A 28 -19.18 13.04 11.66
N SER A 29 -18.10 12.93 12.43
CA SER A 29 -17.22 11.76 12.41
C SER A 29 -17.93 10.53 12.98
N ALA A 30 -18.59 9.76 12.11
CA ALA A 30 -19.12 8.44 12.46
C ALA A 30 -17.93 7.52 12.80
N SER A 31 -17.72 7.28 14.10
CA SER A 31 -16.68 6.40 14.62
C SER A 31 -17.02 4.94 14.31
N LEU A 32 -16.71 4.52 13.08
CA LEU A 32 -16.69 3.11 12.71
C LEU A 32 -15.72 2.38 13.66
N LEU A 33 -16.26 1.56 14.56
CA LEU A 33 -15.47 0.68 15.42
C LEU A 33 -14.69 -0.31 14.54
N ARG A 34 -13.47 0.09 14.16
CA ARG A 34 -12.48 -0.83 13.60
C ARG A 34 -12.11 -1.80 14.71
N ARG A 35 -12.71 -2.99 14.70
CA ARG A 35 -12.28 -4.13 15.53
C ARG A 35 -10.93 -4.63 15.02
N GLY A 36 -9.87 -3.90 15.33
CA GLY A 36 -8.50 -4.27 15.02
C GLY A 36 -8.11 -5.51 15.81
N LEU A 37 -7.99 -6.65 15.12
CA LEU A 37 -7.37 -7.84 15.69
C LEU A 37 -5.85 -7.61 15.75
N SER A 38 -5.41 -6.88 16.78
CA SER A 38 -4.00 -6.57 17.00
C SER A 38 -3.26 -7.83 17.42
N THR A 39 -2.51 -8.43 16.50
CA THR A 39 -1.49 -9.44 16.81
C THR A 39 -0.22 -8.72 17.22
N SER A 40 -0.25 -8.18 18.44
CA SER A 40 0.85 -7.41 19.02
C SER A 40 2.07 -8.31 19.28
N THR A 41 2.97 -8.43 18.30
CA THR A 41 4.35 -8.86 18.57
C THR A 41 5.13 -7.64 19.04
N GLU A 42 5.57 -7.65 20.30
CA GLU A 42 6.46 -6.63 20.84
C GLU A 42 7.80 -6.68 20.07
N GLN A 43 7.98 -5.72 19.17
CA GLN A 43 9.25 -5.49 18.49
C GLN A 43 9.85 -4.23 19.11
N THR A 44 11.08 -4.35 19.60
CA THR A 44 11.88 -3.22 20.09
C THR A 44 11.88 -2.10 19.04
N PRO A 45 11.74 -0.82 19.44
CA PRO A 45 11.89 0.30 18.51
C PRO A 45 13.31 0.33 17.94
N VAL A 46 13.49 -0.34 16.80
CA VAL A 46 14.70 -0.21 16.00
C VAL A 46 14.64 1.18 15.38
N ASP A 47 15.65 2.01 15.63
CA ASP A 47 15.72 3.29 14.97
C ASP A 47 16.01 3.07 13.48
N TYR A 48 15.12 3.60 12.63
CA TYR A 48 15.21 3.54 11.18
C TYR A 48 15.57 4.90 10.56
N ALA A 49 15.82 5.93 11.37
CA ALA A 49 16.13 7.28 10.89
C ALA A 49 17.29 7.31 9.88
N ASP A 50 18.33 6.52 10.13
CA ASP A 50 19.57 6.51 9.33
C ASP A 50 19.54 5.55 8.12
N LYS A 51 18.46 4.78 7.92
CA LYS A 51 18.40 3.75 6.88
C LYS A 51 17.56 4.22 5.68
N PRO A 52 18.12 4.25 4.46
CA PRO A 52 17.39 4.76 3.30
C PRO A 52 16.21 3.85 2.97
N ARG A 53 15.05 4.46 2.68
CA ARG A 53 13.76 3.76 2.61
C ARG A 53 13.64 2.74 1.49
N TRP A 54 14.48 2.86 0.46
CA TRP A 54 14.55 1.90 -0.65
C TRP A 54 15.23 0.58 -0.28
N SER A 55 16.08 0.57 0.75
CA SER A 55 16.91 -0.61 1.10
C SER A 55 16.14 -1.70 1.86
N TYR A 56 15.20 -1.32 2.73
CA TYR A 56 14.51 -2.23 3.64
C TYR A 56 12.99 -2.17 3.49
N THR A 57 12.32 -3.22 3.97
CA THR A 57 10.86 -3.27 4.11
C THR A 57 10.50 -3.09 5.58
N PRO A 58 9.61 -2.14 5.96
CA PRO A 58 9.18 -1.94 7.34
C PRO A 58 8.67 -3.25 7.98
N PRO A 59 9.12 -3.62 9.20
CA PRO A 59 8.74 -4.90 9.82
C PRO A 59 7.23 -5.09 9.99
N SER A 60 6.51 -4.00 10.33
CA SER A 60 5.05 -3.98 10.48
C SER A 60 4.28 -4.28 9.18
N ALA A 61 4.94 -4.15 8.02
CA ALA A 61 4.38 -4.49 6.71
C ALA A 61 4.77 -5.92 6.23
N LYS A 62 5.56 -6.67 7.01
CA LYS A 62 5.93 -8.06 6.70
C LYS A 62 4.88 -9.02 7.23
N ALA A 63 4.53 -10.02 6.42
CA ALA A 63 3.72 -11.15 6.88
C ALA A 63 4.60 -12.13 7.70
N PRO A 64 4.07 -12.80 8.74
CA PRO A 64 4.83 -13.74 9.56
C PRO A 64 5.26 -15.01 8.78
N PHE A 65 4.49 -15.40 7.75
CA PHE A 65 4.83 -16.48 6.84
C PHE A 65 4.19 -16.25 5.46
N SER A 66 4.66 -16.98 4.45
CA SER A 66 4.10 -16.93 3.10
C SER A 66 2.81 -17.75 3.01
N LEU A 67 1.72 -17.13 2.55
CA LEU A 67 0.45 -17.81 2.25
C LEU A 67 0.50 -18.60 0.92
N ARG A 68 1.58 -18.47 0.13
CA ARG A 68 1.73 -19.16 -1.17
C ARG A 68 2.26 -20.57 -0.97
N LEU A 69 1.36 -21.50 -0.69
CA LEU A 69 1.65 -22.94 -0.70
C LEU A 69 2.12 -23.37 -2.11
N ASN A 70 3.21 -24.13 -2.18
CA ASN A 70 3.73 -24.76 -3.40
C ASN A 70 4.01 -23.81 -4.59
N SER A 71 4.52 -22.59 -4.35
CA SER A 71 4.83 -21.66 -5.44
C SER A 71 6.04 -22.11 -6.30
N LYS A 72 5.78 -22.81 -7.41
CA LYS A 72 6.76 -23.19 -8.44
C LYS A 72 7.28 -22.01 -9.30
N ARG A 73 7.17 -20.77 -8.80
CA ARG A 73 7.70 -19.59 -9.50
C ARG A 73 9.19 -19.49 -9.23
N ARG A 74 9.97 -19.13 -10.26
CA ARG A 74 11.40 -18.82 -10.09
C ARG A 74 11.56 -17.54 -9.31
N ASP A 75 12.65 -17.46 -8.54
CA ASP A 75 13.09 -16.21 -7.94
C ASP A 75 13.45 -15.21 -9.03
N TYR A 76 13.10 -13.95 -8.81
CA TYR A 76 13.40 -12.85 -9.71
C TYR A 76 14.50 -12.00 -9.05
N PRO A 77 15.75 -12.01 -9.54
CA PRO A 77 16.82 -11.21 -8.97
C PRO A 77 16.51 -9.72 -9.19
N VAL A 78 16.68 -8.92 -8.14
CA VAL A 78 16.48 -7.47 -8.15
C VAL A 78 17.78 -6.82 -7.71
N ASN A 79 18.12 -5.68 -8.33
CA ASN A 79 19.31 -4.92 -7.96
C ASN A 79 19.26 -4.43 -6.51
N THR A 80 20.38 -4.56 -5.81
CA THR A 80 20.62 -3.99 -4.47
C THR A 80 21.62 -2.84 -4.48
N ASP A 81 22.36 -2.68 -5.58
CA ASP A 81 23.63 -1.96 -5.58
C ASP A 81 23.43 -0.55 -6.16
N PRO A 82 23.77 0.52 -5.41
CA PRO A 82 23.51 1.90 -5.86
C PRO A 82 24.37 2.28 -7.07
N GLN A 83 25.60 1.76 -7.17
CA GLN A 83 26.51 2.05 -8.30
C GLN A 83 25.93 1.63 -9.65
N VAL A 84 25.20 0.51 -9.71
CA VAL A 84 24.51 0.05 -10.93
C VAL A 84 23.40 1.01 -11.34
N LEU A 85 22.74 1.65 -10.36
CA LEU A 85 21.72 2.66 -10.61
C LEU A 85 22.34 4.00 -11.06
N ASP A 86 23.45 4.41 -10.46
CA ASP A 86 24.19 5.62 -10.86
C ASP A 86 24.73 5.50 -12.30
N GLU A 87 25.30 4.35 -12.65
CA GLU A 87 25.71 4.05 -14.03
C GLU A 87 24.53 4.13 -15.02
N PHE A 88 23.35 3.65 -14.63
CA PHE A 88 22.15 3.77 -15.46
C PHE A 88 21.77 5.24 -15.68
N TYR A 89 21.79 6.07 -14.63
CA TYR A 89 21.49 7.51 -14.75
C TYR A 89 22.53 8.27 -15.59
N ILE A 90 23.82 7.98 -15.43
CA ILE A 90 24.89 8.59 -16.25
C ILE A 90 24.72 8.20 -17.73
N ARG A 91 24.40 6.95 -18.03
CA ARG A 91 24.16 6.49 -19.42
C ARG A 91 22.89 7.07 -20.04
N MET A 92 21.88 7.39 -19.23
CA MET A 92 20.59 7.92 -19.70
C MET A 92 20.57 9.44 -19.84
N LEU A 93 21.17 10.17 -18.90
CA LEU A 93 21.12 11.64 -18.82
C LEU A 93 22.44 12.33 -19.21
N GLY A 94 23.52 11.57 -19.37
CA GLY A 94 24.86 12.08 -19.67
C GLY A 94 25.71 12.30 -18.41
N ASN A 95 26.84 13.00 -18.59
CA ASN A 95 27.75 13.35 -17.50
C ASN A 95 27.03 14.07 -16.34
N ASP A 96 27.38 13.71 -15.11
CA ASP A 96 26.75 14.20 -13.87
C ASP A 96 25.24 13.89 -13.72
N GLY A 97 24.69 13.00 -14.56
CA GLY A 97 23.29 12.57 -14.50
C GLY A 97 22.90 11.88 -13.19
N ASP A 98 23.86 11.30 -12.47
CA ASP A 98 23.74 10.74 -11.12
C ASP A 98 23.51 11.79 -10.03
N LYS A 99 23.88 13.05 -10.26
CA LYS A 99 23.79 14.14 -9.27
C LYS A 99 22.50 14.97 -9.37
N LEU A 100 21.72 14.77 -10.42
CA LEU A 100 20.47 15.50 -10.67
C LEU A 100 19.34 15.14 -9.69
N LEU A 101 19.37 13.93 -9.13
CA LEU A 101 18.34 13.39 -8.23
C LEU A 101 18.99 12.91 -6.93
N SER A 102 18.29 13.08 -5.80
CA SER A 102 18.68 12.43 -4.55
C SER A 102 18.51 10.91 -4.65
N ASP A 103 19.33 10.14 -3.92
CA ASP A 103 19.34 8.69 -4.00
C ASP A 103 17.95 8.07 -3.76
N GLU A 104 17.19 8.56 -2.77
CA GLU A 104 15.82 8.09 -2.55
C GLU A 104 14.91 8.33 -3.76
N THR A 105 15.09 9.43 -4.49
CA THR A 105 14.32 9.75 -5.70
C THR A 105 14.72 8.88 -6.88
N LYS A 106 16.02 8.57 -7.05
CA LYS A 106 16.52 7.60 -8.05
C LYS A 106 15.80 6.25 -7.90
N TRP A 107 15.83 5.70 -6.68
CA TRP A 107 15.18 4.42 -6.39
C TRP A 107 13.65 4.48 -6.51
N LEU A 108 13.01 5.58 -6.11
CA LEU A 108 11.56 5.75 -6.23
C LEU A 108 11.11 5.82 -7.70
N ALA A 109 11.89 6.45 -8.58
CA ALA A 109 11.59 6.57 -10.01
C ALA A 109 11.75 5.24 -10.78
N VAL A 110 12.70 4.39 -10.38
CA VAL A 110 12.92 3.07 -11.02
C VAL A 110 12.02 1.97 -10.42
N THR A 111 11.60 2.09 -9.15
CA THR A 111 10.79 1.06 -8.50
C THR A 111 9.36 1.03 -9.03
N HIS A 112 8.97 -0.10 -9.65
CA HIS A 112 7.60 -0.36 -10.07
C HIS A 112 6.75 -0.96 -8.95
N LYS A 113 5.45 -0.63 -8.92
CA LYS A 113 4.45 -1.03 -7.91
C LYS A 113 4.32 -2.54 -7.63
N SER A 114 4.69 -3.39 -8.59
CA SER A 114 4.69 -4.85 -8.39
C SER A 114 5.79 -5.33 -7.44
N PHE A 115 6.84 -4.54 -7.24
CA PHE A 115 7.94 -4.85 -6.32
C PHE A 115 7.50 -4.74 -4.87
N ASP A 116 7.88 -5.73 -4.04
CA ASP A 116 7.55 -5.80 -2.61
C ASP A 116 6.08 -5.47 -2.27
N GLN A 117 5.14 -5.83 -3.17
CA GLN A 117 3.70 -5.51 -3.06
C GLN A 117 3.39 -3.99 -2.87
N GLY A 118 4.26 -3.10 -3.34
CA GLY A 118 4.11 -1.65 -3.17
C GLY A 118 4.34 -1.14 -1.75
N ARG A 119 5.03 -1.93 -0.89
CA ARG A 119 5.39 -1.52 0.49
C ARG A 119 6.50 -0.46 0.54
N ARG A 120 7.34 -0.39 -0.49
CA ARG A 120 8.35 0.66 -0.70
C ARG A 120 7.79 1.73 -1.66
N GLY A 121 8.47 2.88 -1.77
CA GLY A 121 8.09 3.90 -2.74
C GLY A 121 8.13 3.37 -4.18
N PHE A 122 7.18 3.79 -5.02
CA PHE A 122 7.07 3.36 -6.41
C PHE A 122 6.64 4.51 -7.33
N ASN A 123 6.89 4.35 -8.62
CA ASN A 123 6.89 5.43 -9.59
C ASN A 123 5.54 5.86 -10.19
N ASP A 124 4.40 5.18 -9.90
CA ASP A 124 3.06 5.50 -10.47
C ASP A 124 2.76 7.01 -10.61
N ARG A 125 3.04 7.79 -9.55
CA ARG A 125 2.76 9.24 -9.53
C ARG A 125 3.77 10.07 -10.34
N LEU A 126 5.02 9.66 -10.38
CA LEU A 126 6.04 10.30 -11.21
C LEU A 126 5.79 10.01 -12.69
N ALA A 127 5.45 8.75 -13.00
CA ALA A 127 5.06 8.34 -14.34
C ALA A 127 3.82 9.10 -14.85
N PHE A 128 2.82 9.34 -13.99
CA PHE A 128 1.65 10.16 -14.35
C PHE A 128 1.98 11.62 -14.66
N LEU A 129 2.99 12.21 -13.99
CA LEU A 129 3.39 13.62 -14.20
C LEU A 129 4.38 13.82 -15.35
N GLY A 130 5.03 12.75 -15.83
CA GLY A 130 6.02 12.77 -16.90
C GLY A 130 5.48 12.43 -18.29
N VAL A 131 4.15 12.41 -18.46
CA VAL A 131 3.42 12.21 -19.74
C VAL A 131 2.92 13.54 -20.26
#